data_AF-A0A852T464-F1
#
_entry.id   AF-A0A852T464-F1
#
_cell.length_a   1.000
_cell.length_b   1.000
_cell.length_c   1.000
_cell.angle_alpha   90.00
_cell.angle_beta   90.00
_cell.angle_gamma   90.00
#
_symmetry.space_group_name_H-M   'P 1'
#
loop_
_entity.id
_entity.type
_entity.pdbx_description
1 polymer ?
#
loop_
_entity_poly.entity_id
_entity_poly.type
_entity_poly.pdbx_seq_one_letter_code
_entity_poly.pdbx_strand_id
1 'polypeptide(L)'
;MAESLAPPFDQRVAHQMTSISSLLVAPGQHRAYDIILEEVNAFVDLFDFAYAARAYRVWTAITDLVSAPGGPGSDELCELVAREAATDWLVVDVCSRESIDAYFDRWAVRTGLTNEN
;
A
#
# COMPACT_ATOMS: atom_id res chain seq x y z
N MET A 1 -16.67 -28.03 14.20
CA MET A 1 -16.10 -26.67 14.39
C MET A 1 -16.09 -26.02 13.02
N ALA A 2 -16.97 -25.06 12.78
CA ALA A 2 -16.99 -24.35 11.51
C ALA A 2 -15.88 -23.29 11.55
N GLU A 3 -14.77 -23.56 10.87
CA GLU A 3 -13.81 -22.52 10.48
C GLU A 3 -14.59 -21.51 9.66
N SER A 4 -14.87 -20.36 10.26
CA SER A 4 -15.49 -19.23 9.58
C SER A 4 -14.47 -18.72 8.56
N LEU A 5 -14.56 -19.25 7.33
CA LEU A 5 -13.85 -18.77 6.15
C LEU A 5 -14.27 -17.32 5.92
N ALA A 6 -13.54 -16.39 6.55
CA ALA A 6 -13.54 -15.02 6.09
C ALA A 6 -13.23 -15.06 4.58
N PRO A 7 -13.94 -14.26 3.76
CA PRO A 7 -13.71 -14.30 2.32
C PRO A 7 -12.21 -14.08 2.07
N PRO A 8 -11.62 -14.85 1.14
CA PRO A 8 -10.23 -14.64 0.77
C PRO A 8 -10.08 -13.19 0.32
N PHE A 9 -8.90 -12.65 0.58
CA PHE A 9 -8.53 -11.32 0.12
C PHE A 9 -8.84 -11.15 -1.37
N ASP A 10 -9.50 -10.05 -1.74
CA ASP A 10 -9.98 -9.88 -3.11
C ASP A 10 -8.79 -9.85 -4.07
N GLN A 11 -8.82 -10.75 -5.05
CA GLN A 11 -7.71 -10.93 -5.99
C GLN A 11 -7.42 -9.67 -6.81
N ARG A 12 -8.40 -8.77 -7.02
CA ARG A 12 -8.18 -7.49 -7.72
C ARG A 12 -7.41 -6.52 -6.85
N VAL A 13 -7.72 -6.46 -5.56
CA VAL A 13 -6.95 -5.64 -4.60
C VAL A 13 -5.52 -6.18 -4.50
N ALA A 14 -5.36 -7.50 -4.45
CA ALA A 14 -4.05 -8.15 -4.47
C ALA A 14 -3.27 -7.85 -5.75
N HIS A 15 -3.92 -7.98 -6.90
CA HIS A 15 -3.32 -7.69 -8.18
C HIS A 15 -2.86 -6.24 -8.25
N GLN A 16 -3.69 -5.28 -7.83
CA GLN A 16 -3.33 -3.87 -7.87
C GLN A 16 -2.18 -3.53 -6.92
N MET A 17 -2.22 -4.04 -5.68
CA MET A 17 -1.11 -3.89 -4.73
C MET A 17 0.21 -4.46 -5.29
N THR A 18 0.15 -5.65 -5.88
CA THR A 18 1.31 -6.31 -6.48
C THR A 18 1.81 -5.59 -7.73
N SER A 19 0.91 -5.02 -8.54
CA SER A 19 1.25 -4.22 -9.72
C SER A 19 2.09 -3.00 -9.34
N ILE A 20 1.56 -2.17 -8.43
CA ILE A 20 2.27 -1.00 -7.90
C ILE A 20 3.60 -1.41 -7.29
N SER A 21 3.59 -2.44 -6.44
CA SER A 21 4.80 -2.89 -5.74
C SER A 21 5.88 -3.37 -6.71
N SER A 22 5.48 -4.10 -7.75
CA SER A 22 6.39 -4.59 -8.80
C SER A 22 7.01 -3.44 -9.59
N LEU A 23 6.23 -2.41 -9.93
CA LEU A 23 6.73 -1.20 -10.60
C LEU A 23 7.73 -0.43 -9.72
N LEU A 24 7.44 -0.33 -8.42
CA LEU A 24 8.29 0.38 -7.46
C LEU A 24 9.63 -0.32 -7.21
N VAL A 25 9.70 -1.65 -7.27
CA VAL A 25 10.97 -2.38 -7.10
C VAL A 25 11.70 -2.64 -8.40
N ALA A 26 11.03 -2.48 -9.55
CA ALA A 26 11.65 -2.68 -10.84
C ALA A 26 12.80 -1.69 -11.07
N PRO A 27 13.88 -2.12 -11.75
CA PRO A 27 14.93 -1.20 -12.17
C PRO A 27 14.37 -0.22 -13.20
N GLY A 28 14.29 1.07 -12.83
CA GLY A 28 13.72 2.12 -13.67
C GLY A 28 14.02 3.51 -13.14
N GLN A 29 13.78 4.53 -13.97
CA GLN A 29 13.98 5.95 -13.62
C GLN A 29 12.70 6.66 -13.16
N HIS A 30 11.57 5.96 -13.13
CA HIS A 30 10.31 6.57 -12.68
C HIS A 30 10.33 6.75 -11.17
N ARG A 31 9.84 7.93 -10.74
CA ARG A 31 9.73 8.24 -9.31
C ARG A 31 8.55 7.49 -8.70
N ALA A 32 8.72 7.04 -7.48
CA ALA A 32 7.70 6.34 -6.71
C ALA A 32 6.40 7.15 -6.60
N TYR A 33 6.52 8.46 -6.41
CA TYR A 33 5.37 9.37 -6.38
C TYR A 33 4.55 9.31 -7.67
N ASP A 34 5.23 9.39 -8.82
CA ASP A 34 4.60 9.38 -10.15
C ASP A 34 3.91 8.02 -10.38
N ILE A 35 4.60 6.91 -10.08
CA ILE A 35 4.04 5.54 -10.19
C ILE A 35 2.79 5.38 -9.33
N ILE A 36 2.86 5.80 -8.06
CA ILE A 36 1.73 5.64 -7.13
C ILE A 36 0.53 6.47 -7.59
N LEU A 37 0.74 7.73 -8.00
CA LEU A 37 -0.36 8.59 -8.46
C LEU A 37 -1.08 8.04 -9.70
N GLU A 38 -0.35 7.48 -10.64
CA GLU A 38 -0.91 6.88 -11.86
C GLU A 38 -1.80 5.66 -11.53
N GLU A 39 -1.41 4.87 -10.52
CA GLU A 39 -2.02 3.56 -10.24
C GLU A 39 -3.01 3.56 -9.05
N VAL A 40 -2.90 4.50 -8.11
CA VAL A 40 -3.68 4.47 -6.85
C VAL A 40 -5.18 4.68 -7.08
N ASN A 41 -5.56 5.37 -8.17
CA ASN A 41 -6.96 5.59 -8.51
C ASN A 41 -7.69 4.30 -8.90
N ALA A 42 -6.98 3.25 -9.33
CA ALA A 42 -7.59 1.96 -9.60
C ALA A 42 -8.23 1.33 -8.35
N PHE A 43 -7.85 1.75 -7.13
CA PHE A 43 -8.51 1.29 -5.91
C PHE A 43 -9.90 1.91 -5.71
N VAL A 44 -10.20 3.06 -6.30
CA VAL A 44 -11.51 3.74 -6.13
C VAL A 44 -12.64 2.84 -6.64
N ASP A 45 -12.44 2.19 -7.78
CA ASP A 45 -13.38 1.22 -8.36
C ASP A 45 -13.44 -0.10 -7.57
N LEU A 46 -12.57 -0.27 -6.59
CA LEU A 46 -12.45 -1.47 -5.75
C LEU A 46 -12.91 -1.23 -4.31
N PHE A 47 -13.40 -0.04 -3.94
CA PHE A 47 -13.75 0.29 -2.55
C PHE A 47 -14.85 -0.59 -1.93
N ASP A 48 -15.65 -1.26 -2.76
CA ASP A 48 -16.61 -2.26 -2.29
C ASP A 48 -15.93 -3.55 -1.76
N PHE A 49 -14.65 -3.75 -2.06
CA PHE A 49 -13.87 -4.90 -1.61
C PHE A 49 -13.12 -4.61 -0.31
N ALA A 50 -13.01 -5.65 0.52
CA ALA A 50 -12.21 -5.60 1.72
C ALA A 50 -10.78 -5.13 1.39
N TYR A 51 -10.22 -4.30 2.27
CA TYR A 51 -8.86 -3.75 2.19
C TYR A 51 -8.56 -2.75 1.07
N ALA A 52 -9.43 -2.54 0.08
CA ALA A 52 -9.17 -1.55 -0.97
C ALA A 52 -8.97 -0.13 -0.41
N ALA A 53 -9.80 0.27 0.58
CA ALA A 53 -9.63 1.53 1.28
C ALA A 53 -8.32 1.59 2.10
N ARG A 54 -7.87 0.46 2.68
CA ARG A 54 -6.60 0.40 3.43
C ARG A 54 -5.40 0.51 2.48
N ALA A 55 -5.45 -0.19 1.35
CA ALA A 55 -4.48 -0.12 0.27
C ALA A 55 -4.34 1.31 -0.27
N TYR A 56 -5.46 1.93 -0.64
CA TYR A 56 -5.49 3.32 -1.07
C TYR A 56 -4.84 4.25 -0.05
N ARG A 57 -5.24 4.16 1.22
CA ARG A 57 -4.71 5.01 2.29
C ARG A 57 -3.20 4.86 2.49
N VAL A 58 -2.68 3.63 2.48
CA VAL A 58 -1.23 3.39 2.61
C VAL A 58 -0.47 4.12 1.50
N TRP A 59 -0.89 3.94 0.24
CA TRP A 59 -0.22 4.56 -0.89
C TRP A 59 -0.34 6.09 -0.89
N THR A 60 -1.52 6.64 -0.58
CA THR A 60 -1.69 8.09 -0.51
C THR A 60 -0.88 8.71 0.62
N ALA A 61 -0.83 8.06 1.79
CA ALA A 61 -0.04 8.56 2.92
C ALA A 61 1.46 8.56 2.60
N ILE A 62 1.94 7.60 1.78
CA ILE A 62 3.31 7.60 1.29
C ILE A 62 3.54 8.77 0.32
N THR A 63 2.63 9.04 -0.61
CA THR A 63 2.77 10.20 -1.53
C THR A 63 2.64 11.54 -0.82
N ASP A 64 1.86 11.61 0.27
CA ASP A 64 1.73 12.82 1.08
C ASP A 64 3.07 13.24 1.71
N LEU A 65 4.03 12.31 1.85
CA LEU A 65 5.39 12.63 2.30
C LEU A 65 6.05 13.69 1.42
N VAL A 66 5.77 13.71 0.10
CA VAL A 66 6.28 14.73 -0.84
C VAL A 66 5.77 16.13 -0.49
N SER A 67 4.53 16.23 -0.02
CA SER A 67 3.89 17.50 0.33
C SER A 67 4.06 17.87 1.81
N ALA A 68 4.69 17.01 2.62
CA ALA A 68 4.90 17.27 4.04
C ALA A 68 5.78 18.53 4.23
N PRO A 69 5.51 19.36 5.26
CA PRO A 69 6.20 20.64 5.47
C PRO A 69 7.70 20.53 5.87
N GLY A 70 8.36 19.39 5.62
CA GLY A 70 9.74 19.09 6.01
C GLY A 70 10.84 19.55 5.03
N GLY A 71 10.48 20.13 3.88
CA GLY A 71 11.46 20.67 2.92
C GLY A 71 12.09 19.60 1.99
N PRO A 72 13.21 19.92 1.30
CA PRO A 72 13.72 19.20 0.12
C PRO A 72 14.23 17.74 0.31
N GLY A 73 13.92 17.06 1.41
CA GLY A 73 14.15 15.61 1.62
C GLY A 73 12.89 14.74 1.49
N SER A 74 11.77 15.35 1.13
CA SER A 74 10.44 14.74 1.10
C SER A 74 10.25 13.72 -0.04
N ASP A 75 10.89 13.99 -1.19
CA ASP A 75 10.90 13.08 -2.35
C ASP A 75 11.73 11.82 -2.06
N GLU A 76 12.92 11.98 -1.47
CA GLU A 76 13.79 10.86 -1.10
C GLU A 76 13.12 9.97 -0.04
N LEU A 77 12.40 10.59 0.91
CA LEU A 77 11.64 9.84 1.90
C LEU A 77 10.46 9.10 1.26
N CYS A 78 9.73 9.73 0.33
CA CYS A 78 8.69 9.05 -0.45
C CYS A 78 9.27 7.85 -1.21
N GLU A 79 10.41 8.01 -1.89
CA GLU A 79 11.08 6.91 -2.60
C GLU A 79 11.43 5.75 -1.67
N LEU A 80 12.10 6.05 -0.55
CA LEU A 80 12.55 5.05 0.40
C LEU A 80 11.36 4.28 0.98
N VAL A 81 10.37 5.01 1.48
CA VAL A 81 9.20 4.43 2.15
C VAL A 81 8.33 3.65 1.17
N ALA A 82 8.14 4.14 -0.06
CA ALA A 82 7.39 3.43 -1.10
C ALA A 82 8.05 2.10 -1.47
N ARG A 83 9.37 2.09 -1.65
CA ARG A 83 10.11 0.86 -2.02
C ARG A 83 10.14 -0.15 -0.87
N GLU A 84 10.23 0.32 0.37
CA GLU A 84 10.09 -0.54 1.54
C GLU A 84 8.68 -1.15 1.61
N ALA A 85 7.62 -0.36 1.45
CA ALA A 85 6.24 -0.84 1.44
C ALA A 85 5.97 -1.85 0.32
N ALA A 86 6.53 -1.60 -0.86
CA ALA A 86 6.46 -2.49 -2.00
C ALA A 86 7.19 -3.82 -1.75
N THR A 87 8.43 -3.75 -1.25
CA THR A 87 9.23 -4.94 -0.95
C THR A 87 8.56 -5.80 0.13
N ASP A 88 8.05 -5.15 1.17
CA ASP A 88 7.26 -5.78 2.21
C ASP A 88 6.00 -6.46 1.67
N TRP A 89 5.28 -5.82 0.74
CA TRP A 89 4.07 -6.40 0.14
C TRP A 89 4.38 -7.64 -0.69
N LEU A 90 5.47 -7.62 -1.46
CA LEU A 90 5.85 -8.72 -2.36
C LEU A 90 6.22 -10.02 -1.63
N VAL A 91 6.43 -9.96 -0.30
CA VAL A 91 6.65 -11.15 0.54
C VAL A 91 5.43 -11.55 1.38
N VAL A 92 4.31 -10.81 1.30
CA VAL A 92 3.06 -11.14 1.99
C VAL A 92 2.43 -12.38 1.37
N ASP A 93 1.99 -13.30 2.23
CA ASP A 93 1.13 -14.40 1.80
C ASP A 93 -0.30 -13.89 1.62
N VAL A 94 -0.67 -13.60 0.38
CA VAL A 94 -2.02 -13.09 0.02
C VAL A 94 -3.14 -14.12 0.23
N CYS A 95 -2.81 -15.38 0.49
CA CYS A 95 -3.78 -16.40 0.90
C CYS A 95 -4.02 -16.39 2.41
N SER A 96 -3.16 -15.72 3.18
CA SER A 96 -3.25 -15.62 4.64
C SER A 96 -3.79 -14.26 5.06
N ARG A 97 -5.02 -14.25 5.58
CA ARG A 97 -5.64 -13.03 6.12
C ARG A 97 -4.79 -12.39 7.22
N GLU A 98 -4.20 -13.20 8.11
CA GLU A 98 -3.33 -12.72 9.18
C GLU A 98 -2.09 -12.01 8.62
N SER A 99 -1.49 -12.54 7.54
CA SER A 99 -0.35 -11.91 6.89
C SER A 99 -0.70 -10.55 6.28
N ILE A 100 -1.88 -10.46 5.65
CA ILE A 100 -2.40 -9.21 5.06
C ILE A 100 -2.76 -8.18 6.13
N ASP A 101 -3.47 -8.60 7.19
CA ASP A 101 -3.81 -7.74 8.31
C ASP A 101 -2.54 -7.18 8.97
N ALA A 102 -1.55 -8.03 9.23
CA ALA A 102 -0.26 -7.62 9.80
C ALA A 102 0.48 -6.61 8.91
N TYR A 103 0.45 -6.79 7.58
CA TYR A 103 1.01 -5.81 6.65
C TYR A 103 0.34 -4.44 6.81
N PHE A 104 -0.99 -4.40 6.71
CA PHE A 104 -1.72 -3.13 6.75
C PHE A 104 -1.70 -2.47 8.12
N ASP A 105 -1.68 -3.24 9.22
CA ASP A 105 -1.56 -2.70 10.57
C ASP A 105 -0.20 -2.03 10.78
N ARG A 106 0.89 -2.71 10.39
CA ARG A 106 2.25 -2.15 10.45
C ARG A 106 2.35 -0.85 9.64
N TRP A 107 1.82 -0.87 8.42
CA TRP A 107 1.90 0.30 7.54
C TRP A 107 0.98 1.43 7.96
N ALA A 108 -0.18 1.14 8.58
CA ALA A 108 -1.03 2.17 9.17
C ALA A 108 -0.34 2.90 10.32
N VAL A 109 0.35 2.18 11.21
CA VAL A 109 1.16 2.78 12.29
C VAL A 109 2.29 3.63 11.71
N ARG A 110 3.02 3.07 10.74
CA ARG A 110 4.21 3.72 10.18
C ARG A 110 3.90 5.02 9.43
N THR A 111 2.78 5.07 8.72
CA THR A 111 2.35 6.24 7.95
C THR A 111 1.54 7.24 8.77
N GLY A 112 1.32 6.99 10.07
CA GLY A 112 0.50 7.85 10.92
C GLY A 112 -1.00 7.77 10.58
N LEU A 113 -1.44 6.78 9.81
CA LEU A 113 -2.84 6.49 9.52
C LEU A 113 -3.58 5.85 10.71
N THR A 114 -2.91 5.68 11.86
CA THR A 114 -3.56 5.28 13.11
C THR A 114 -4.58 6.35 13.48
N ASN A 115 -5.86 5.97 13.43
CA ASN A 115 -6.99 6.76 13.91
C ASN A 115 -6.64 7.43 15.24
N GLU A 116 -6.37 8.74 15.22
CA GLU A 116 -6.87 9.58 16.28
C GLU A 116 -8.39 9.50 16.20
N ASN A 117 -8.94 8.94 17.25
CA ASN A 117 -10.35 8.67 17.49
C ASN A 117 -11.13 9.98 17.63
#